data_AF-G3J9E4-F1
#
_entry.id   AF-G3J9E4-F1
#
_cell.length_a   1.000
_cell.length_b   1.000
_cell.length_c   1.000
_cell.angle_alpha   90.00
_cell.angle_beta   90.00
_cell.angle_gamma   90.00
#
_symmetry.space_group_name_H-M   'P 1'
#
loop_
_entity.id
_entity.type
_entity.pdbx_description
1 polymer ?
#
loop_
_entity_poly.entity_id
_entity_poly.type
_entity_poly.pdbx_seq_one_letter_code
_entity_poly.pdbx_strand_id
1 'polypeptide(L)'
;MEWLGKAKVEFTHSPSPRAIKEKDGTDTDLLKICEATTPPCHLNPLLFNGHVQTMWTATKPSGPPVFYRRRLFDADHATYKGSYAVDFAVEPFEENDPSLPHRTVYYTEAEDKSLGSDDKKPMVVVLHGLSGGSHEIYLRHTIAPLLGKGGWEVCVVNSRGCAGSKITSGVLYNARATWDVRQTIKWLRQKFPNRPLFGLGFSLGANMMTNYCAEEGENCVLKAAVVCSNPFNLDCTSKLMQNTLIGRELYLRVMGASMKNLVTTHKKELKEYTNLDLEAIEKVIYLHDFDREVQCPIWGYPTESAYYRDASSCDSVLSIRIPFLAVNAKDDPIALDAALPYQEFRQNPNTILLTTSLGGHLCWFEWGGSRWLAKPVCNFLNYMASKVDFDSVKPTKEAQVDEVPVPFDPMRRRLHVPQM
;
A
#
# COMPACT_ATOMS: atom_id res chain seq x y z
N MET A 1 12.98 17.83 22.47
CA MET A 1 14.20 18.08 21.67
C MET A 1 14.47 16.83 20.84
N GLU A 2 14.31 16.94 19.53
CA GLU A 2 14.69 15.90 18.57
C GLU A 2 16.21 15.97 18.43
N TRP A 3 16.91 15.20 19.26
CA TRP A 3 18.36 15.22 19.34
C TRP A 3 18.88 13.81 19.08
N LEU A 4 19.91 13.70 18.23
CA LEU A 4 20.61 12.43 17.92
C LEU A 4 19.71 11.30 17.40
N GLY A 5 18.82 11.62 16.45
CA GLY A 5 17.98 10.61 15.77
C GLY A 5 16.75 10.14 16.55
N LYS A 6 16.48 10.70 17.74
CA LYS A 6 15.23 10.45 18.46
C LYS A 6 14.07 11.16 17.79
N ALA A 7 13.18 10.41 17.15
CA ALA A 7 11.97 10.95 16.53
C ALA A 7 10.82 10.97 17.55
N LYS A 8 10.03 12.04 17.55
CA LYS A 8 8.80 12.11 18.35
C LYS A 8 7.74 11.22 17.71
N VAL A 9 7.06 10.39 18.49
CA VAL A 9 5.93 9.57 18.04
C VAL A 9 4.63 10.18 18.55
N GLU A 10 3.64 10.32 17.68
CA GLU A 10 2.31 10.85 18.02
C GLU A 10 1.21 10.01 17.37
N PHE A 11 0.07 9.88 18.05
CA PHE A 11 -1.10 9.17 17.55
C PHE A 11 -2.26 10.16 17.36
N THR A 12 -2.82 10.21 16.16
CA THR A 12 -4.10 10.88 15.89
C THR A 12 -5.19 9.85 15.71
N HIS A 13 -6.28 10.02 16.45
CA HIS A 13 -7.36 9.04 16.56
C HIS A 13 -8.67 9.72 16.98
N SER A 14 -9.77 8.98 16.86
CA SER A 14 -11.07 9.41 17.39
C SER A 14 -11.05 9.53 18.93
N PRO A 15 -11.79 10.47 19.54
CA PRO A 15 -11.94 10.55 21.00
C PRO A 15 -12.43 9.25 21.64
N SER A 16 -13.07 8.37 20.87
CA SER A 16 -13.51 7.05 21.31
C SER A 16 -12.95 5.98 20.36
N PRO A 17 -11.67 5.59 20.49
CA PRO A 17 -11.08 4.53 19.69
C PRO A 17 -11.90 3.23 19.80
N ARG A 18 -11.90 2.44 18.73
CA ARG A 18 -12.63 1.18 18.66
C ARG A 18 -12.28 0.27 19.85
N ALA A 19 -13.30 -0.15 20.58
CA ALA A 19 -13.18 -1.19 21.60
C ALA A 19 -12.86 -2.54 20.94
N ILE A 20 -11.91 -3.27 21.51
CA ILE A 20 -11.43 -4.56 21.02
C ILE A 20 -11.38 -5.54 22.19
N LYS A 21 -11.77 -6.79 21.95
CA LYS A 21 -11.66 -7.87 22.95
C LYS A 21 -10.50 -8.79 22.57
N GLU A 22 -9.72 -9.18 23.57
CA GLU A 22 -8.69 -10.20 23.42
C GLU A 22 -9.26 -11.60 23.64
N LYS A 23 -8.56 -12.62 23.13
CA LYS A 23 -8.97 -14.03 23.21
C LYS A 23 -9.05 -14.55 24.64
N ASP A 24 -8.37 -13.91 25.59
CA ASP A 24 -8.44 -14.23 27.02
C ASP A 24 -9.60 -13.51 27.74
N GLY A 25 -10.39 -12.71 27.02
CA GLY A 25 -11.52 -11.96 27.54
C GLY A 25 -11.21 -10.50 27.92
N THR A 26 -9.94 -10.10 27.94
CA THR A 26 -9.50 -8.74 28.29
C THR A 26 -10.09 -7.72 27.32
N ASP A 27 -10.65 -6.63 27.85
CA ASP A 27 -11.09 -5.50 27.04
C ASP A 27 -9.95 -4.49 26.87
N THR A 28 -9.74 -4.07 25.63
CA THR A 28 -8.76 -3.05 25.23
C THR A 28 -9.38 -2.16 24.15
N ASP A 29 -8.58 -1.27 23.57
CA ASP A 29 -8.99 -0.46 22.43
C ASP A 29 -7.86 -0.36 21.42
N LEU A 30 -8.20 0.07 20.20
CA LEU A 30 -7.27 0.13 19.10
C LEU A 30 -6.07 1.04 19.38
N LEU A 31 -6.28 2.15 20.10
CA LEU A 31 -5.20 3.08 20.45
C LEU A 31 -4.19 2.40 21.38
N LYS A 32 -4.65 1.76 22.46
CA LYS A 32 -3.77 1.05 23.40
C LYS A 32 -2.96 -0.04 22.72
N ILE A 33 -3.55 -0.77 21.76
CA ILE A 33 -2.81 -1.75 20.96
C ILE A 33 -1.71 -1.05 20.15
N CYS A 34 -2.03 0.05 19.46
CA CYS A 34 -1.04 0.81 18.70
C CYS A 34 0.08 1.37 19.58
N GLU A 35 -0.23 1.93 20.75
CA GLU A 35 0.76 2.41 21.72
C GLU A 35 1.65 1.28 22.23
N ALA A 36 1.07 0.14 22.62
CA ALA A 36 1.82 -1.01 23.13
C ALA A 36 2.71 -1.68 22.08
N THR A 37 2.31 -1.62 20.80
CA THR A 37 3.03 -2.24 19.69
C THR A 37 4.05 -1.31 19.03
N THR A 38 4.07 -0.03 19.39
CA THR A 38 4.99 0.97 18.83
C THR A 38 6.18 1.21 19.75
N PRO A 39 7.37 0.68 19.42
CA PRO A 39 8.57 0.95 20.21
C PRO A 39 9.06 2.40 19.99
N PRO A 40 9.89 2.95 20.91
CA PRO A 40 10.55 4.23 20.70
C PRO A 40 11.27 4.30 19.35
N CYS A 41 11.18 5.45 18.66
CA CYS A 41 11.76 5.65 17.33
C CYS A 41 13.14 6.30 17.42
N HIS A 42 14.19 5.50 17.29
CA HIS A 42 15.59 5.94 17.30
C HIS A 42 16.24 5.65 15.94
N LEU A 43 16.37 6.70 15.14
CA LEU A 43 16.90 6.64 13.78
C LEU A 43 18.40 6.96 13.74
N ASN A 44 19.03 6.68 12.60
CA ASN A 44 20.42 7.03 12.36
C ASN A 44 20.57 8.57 12.39
N PRO A 45 21.36 9.15 13.32
CA PRO A 45 21.54 10.60 13.45
C PRO A 45 22.24 11.24 12.24
N LEU A 46 22.93 10.47 11.41
CA LEU A 46 23.52 10.97 10.15
C LEU A 46 22.45 11.21 9.07
N LEU A 47 21.29 10.58 9.19
CA LEU A 47 20.13 10.77 8.32
C LEU A 47 19.15 11.74 9.01
N PHE A 48 19.62 12.96 9.23
CA PHE A 48 19.04 13.94 10.14
C PHE A 48 17.78 14.66 9.62
N ASN A 49 17.34 14.38 8.39
CA ASN A 49 16.08 14.86 7.85
C ASN A 49 15.51 13.88 6.82
N GLY A 50 14.26 14.10 6.44
CA GLY A 50 13.53 13.22 5.55
C GLY A 50 14.09 13.16 4.14
N HIS A 51 14.76 14.21 3.66
CA HIS A 51 15.44 14.18 2.37
C HIS A 51 16.62 13.22 2.38
N VAL A 52 17.50 13.33 3.38
CA VAL A 52 18.69 12.46 3.50
C VAL A 52 18.28 11.01 3.78
N GLN A 53 17.26 10.78 4.63
CA GLN A 53 16.62 9.46 4.79
C GLN A 53 16.18 8.88 3.44
N THR A 54 15.42 9.66 2.67
CA THR A 54 14.86 9.21 1.39
C THR A 54 15.94 8.97 0.34
N MET A 55 16.91 9.88 0.22
CA MET A 55 18.04 9.73 -0.71
C MET A 55 18.92 8.53 -0.38
N TRP A 56 19.06 8.16 0.90
CA TRP A 56 19.84 6.99 1.30
C TRP A 56 19.33 5.69 0.65
N THR A 57 18.06 5.60 0.29
CA THR A 57 17.52 4.42 -0.42
C THR A 57 18.17 4.20 -1.78
N ALA A 58 18.67 5.26 -2.43
CA ALA A 58 19.36 5.16 -3.71
C ALA A 58 20.72 4.43 -3.59
N THR A 59 21.26 4.27 -2.38
CA THR A 59 22.51 3.54 -2.12
C THR A 59 22.36 2.01 -2.21
N LYS A 60 21.14 1.51 -2.46
CA LYS A 60 20.80 0.08 -2.67
C LYS A 60 21.41 -0.87 -1.62
N PRO A 61 21.18 -0.66 -0.31
CA PRO A 61 21.62 -1.62 0.70
C PRO A 61 20.97 -2.99 0.46
N SER A 62 21.70 -4.07 0.71
CA SER A 62 21.16 -5.43 0.60
C SER A 62 20.02 -5.62 1.61
N GLY A 63 18.80 -5.80 1.12
CA GLY A 63 17.65 -6.17 1.95
C GLY A 63 17.63 -7.66 2.28
N PRO A 64 16.87 -8.09 3.31
CA PRO A 64 16.79 -9.49 3.70
C PRO A 64 16.31 -10.38 2.54
N PRO A 65 16.82 -11.61 2.43
CA PRO A 65 16.39 -12.53 1.38
C PRO A 65 14.93 -12.95 1.61
N VAL A 66 14.11 -12.77 0.58
CA VAL A 66 12.76 -13.32 0.50
C VAL A 66 12.65 -13.95 -0.88
N PHE A 67 12.12 -15.17 -0.93
CA PHE A 67 11.93 -15.95 -2.14
C PHE A 67 10.45 -16.01 -2.46
N TYR A 68 10.12 -15.94 -3.75
CA TYR A 68 8.76 -15.85 -4.20
C TYR A 68 8.46 -16.86 -5.32
N ARG A 69 7.25 -17.44 -5.27
CA ARG A 69 6.64 -18.06 -6.44
C ARG A 69 5.49 -17.18 -6.96
N ARG A 70 5.53 -16.90 -8.25
CA ARG A 70 4.57 -16.04 -8.95
C ARG A 70 3.41 -16.85 -9.48
N ARG A 71 2.19 -16.41 -9.19
CA ARG A 71 0.96 -16.82 -9.86
C ARG A 71 0.46 -15.69 -10.75
N LEU A 72 0.01 -16.03 -11.94
CA LEU A 72 -0.69 -15.11 -12.84
C LEU A 72 -2.21 -15.25 -12.64
N PHE A 73 -2.90 -14.12 -12.69
CA PHE A 73 -4.35 -14.04 -12.63
C PHE A 73 -4.85 -13.36 -13.89
N ASP A 74 -5.87 -13.94 -14.51
CA ASP A 74 -6.68 -13.25 -15.49
C ASP A 74 -7.75 -12.43 -14.76
N ALA A 75 -7.83 -11.14 -15.09
CA ALA A 75 -8.75 -10.22 -14.44
C ALA A 75 -10.21 -10.61 -14.71
N ASP A 76 -11.00 -10.71 -13.65
CA ASP A 76 -12.41 -11.16 -13.73
C ASP A 76 -13.41 -10.02 -13.98
N HIS A 77 -12.93 -8.78 -14.13
CA HIS A 77 -13.76 -7.61 -14.35
C HIS A 77 -14.05 -7.38 -15.84
N ALA A 78 -15.33 -7.13 -16.17
CA ALA A 78 -15.80 -6.95 -17.55
C ALA A 78 -15.01 -5.88 -18.34
N THR A 79 -14.75 -4.73 -17.72
CA THR A 79 -14.04 -3.61 -18.37
C THR A 79 -12.55 -3.51 -18.01
N TYR A 80 -12.15 -3.84 -16.78
CA TYR A 80 -10.74 -3.85 -16.33
C TYR A 80 -10.06 -5.20 -16.65
N LYS A 81 -10.10 -5.58 -17.94
CA LYS A 81 -9.57 -6.85 -18.48
C LYS A 81 -8.04 -6.91 -18.43
N GLY A 82 -7.46 -8.06 -18.74
CA GLY A 82 -6.01 -8.29 -18.78
C GLY A 82 -5.59 -9.27 -17.70
N SER A 83 -4.31 -9.25 -17.33
CA SER A 83 -3.76 -10.11 -16.31
C SER A 83 -2.85 -9.33 -15.36
N TYR A 84 -2.69 -9.87 -14.16
CA TYR A 84 -1.82 -9.34 -13.13
C TYR A 84 -1.10 -10.47 -12.40
N ALA A 85 -0.05 -10.14 -11.67
CA ALA A 85 0.80 -11.11 -10.99
C ALA A 85 0.72 -10.99 -9.48
N VAL A 86 0.71 -12.12 -8.78
CA VAL A 86 0.82 -12.17 -7.32
C VAL A 86 2.00 -13.07 -6.95
N ASP A 87 2.90 -12.52 -6.16
CA ASP A 87 4.09 -13.22 -5.68
C ASP A 87 3.86 -13.72 -4.26
N PHE A 88 3.89 -15.03 -4.07
CA PHE A 88 3.73 -15.69 -2.77
C PHE A 88 5.09 -15.96 -2.17
N ALA A 89 5.33 -15.51 -0.94
CA ALA A 89 6.57 -15.80 -0.24
C ALA A 89 6.65 -17.29 0.08
N VAL A 90 7.78 -17.90 -0.25
CA VAL A 90 8.03 -19.34 -0.10
C VAL A 90 9.39 -19.59 0.54
N GLU A 91 9.64 -20.85 0.89
CA GLU A 91 10.97 -21.30 1.33
C GLU A 91 12.03 -21.09 0.22
N PRO A 92 13.31 -20.90 0.57
CA PRO A 92 14.38 -20.70 -0.39
C PRO A 92 14.49 -21.82 -1.44
N PHE A 93 14.83 -21.43 -2.67
CA PHE A 93 15.08 -22.34 -3.80
C PHE A 93 16.27 -21.86 -4.63
N GLU A 94 16.83 -22.76 -5.44
CA GLU A 94 18.00 -22.49 -6.31
C GLU A 94 17.62 -22.11 -7.76
N GLU A 95 16.36 -22.33 -8.15
CA GLU A 95 15.86 -21.97 -9.47
C GLU A 95 15.96 -20.46 -9.74
N ASN A 96 16.14 -20.11 -11.02
CA ASN A 96 16.22 -18.71 -11.44
C ASN A 96 15.49 -18.51 -12.78
N ASP A 97 14.61 -17.51 -12.82
CA ASP A 97 13.96 -17.06 -14.05
C ASP A 97 14.49 -15.66 -14.41
N PRO A 98 15.25 -15.51 -15.51
CA PRO A 98 15.84 -14.23 -15.89
C PRO A 98 14.82 -13.18 -16.33
N SER A 99 13.57 -13.57 -16.58
CA SER A 99 12.48 -12.63 -16.91
C SER A 99 11.85 -11.98 -15.67
N LEU A 100 12.15 -12.49 -14.48
CA LEU A 100 11.58 -12.05 -13.22
C LEU A 100 12.62 -11.39 -12.31
N PRO A 101 12.18 -10.62 -11.31
CA PRO A 101 13.07 -10.13 -10.28
C PRO A 101 13.77 -11.29 -9.56
N HIS A 102 15.01 -11.05 -9.13
CA HIS A 102 15.83 -12.04 -8.42
C HIS A 102 15.07 -12.73 -7.26
N ARG A 103 15.25 -14.05 -7.12
CA ARG A 103 14.54 -14.94 -6.18
C ARG A 103 13.03 -15.06 -6.43
N THR A 104 12.62 -14.89 -7.69
CA THR A 104 11.23 -15.10 -8.11
C THR A 104 11.20 -16.06 -9.29
N VAL A 105 10.35 -17.08 -9.20
CA VAL A 105 10.04 -18.00 -10.31
C VAL A 105 8.53 -18.18 -10.40
N TYR A 106 8.01 -18.70 -11.50
CA TYR A 106 6.59 -19.03 -11.58
C TYR A 106 6.25 -20.28 -10.75
N TYR A 107 5.00 -20.37 -10.29
CA TYR A 107 4.44 -21.66 -9.93
C TYR A 107 4.34 -22.54 -11.18
N THR A 108 4.71 -23.81 -11.04
CA THR A 108 4.33 -24.84 -12.02
C THR A 108 2.83 -25.07 -11.98
N GLU A 109 2.25 -25.61 -13.05
CA GLU A 109 0.80 -25.89 -13.10
C GLU A 109 0.35 -26.84 -11.97
N ALA A 110 1.20 -27.81 -11.60
CA ALA A 110 0.92 -28.73 -10.49
C ALA A 110 0.91 -28.02 -9.14
N GLU A 111 1.91 -27.17 -8.88
CA GLU A 111 1.96 -26.37 -7.65
C GLU A 111 0.76 -25.42 -7.58
N ASP A 112 0.43 -24.73 -8.68
CA ASP A 112 -0.68 -23.79 -8.75
C ASP A 112 -2.04 -24.44 -8.44
N LYS A 113 -2.27 -25.66 -8.95
CA LYS A 113 -3.47 -26.47 -8.65
C LYS A 113 -3.50 -26.92 -7.19
N SER A 114 -2.34 -27.20 -6.60
CA SER A 114 -2.20 -27.61 -5.21
C SER A 114 -2.33 -26.47 -4.20
N LEU A 115 -2.32 -25.21 -4.65
CA LEU A 115 -2.52 -24.04 -3.77
C LEU A 115 -3.88 -24.11 -3.07
N GLY A 116 -3.81 -24.07 -1.75
CA GLY A 116 -4.95 -24.10 -0.84
C GLY A 116 -4.56 -24.78 0.47
N SER A 117 -5.23 -24.43 1.56
CA SER A 117 -5.03 -25.05 2.86
C SER A 117 -6.18 -24.67 3.81
N ASP A 118 -6.52 -25.59 4.71
CA ASP A 118 -7.49 -25.37 5.80
C ASP A 118 -6.81 -24.92 7.11
N ASP A 119 -5.51 -24.64 7.08
CA ASP A 119 -4.80 -24.11 8.25
C ASP A 119 -5.30 -22.72 8.66
N LYS A 120 -4.89 -22.30 9.86
CA LYS A 120 -5.28 -21.03 10.48
C LYS A 120 -4.14 -20.02 10.51
N LYS A 121 -3.07 -20.21 9.71
CA LYS A 121 -1.95 -19.29 9.69
C LYS A 121 -2.43 -17.91 9.22
N PRO A 122 -2.02 -16.81 9.88
CA PRO A 122 -2.38 -15.49 9.40
C PRO A 122 -1.68 -15.20 8.07
N MET A 123 -2.39 -14.53 7.17
CA MET A 123 -1.85 -14.14 5.88
C MET A 123 -1.97 -12.65 5.66
N VAL A 124 -0.90 -12.02 5.18
CA VAL A 124 -0.90 -10.60 4.82
C VAL A 124 -0.80 -10.42 3.31
N VAL A 125 -1.71 -9.60 2.77
CA VAL A 125 -1.74 -9.17 1.37
C VAL A 125 -1.04 -7.82 1.28
N VAL A 126 0.02 -7.76 0.48
CA VAL A 126 0.94 -6.62 0.43
C VAL A 126 0.84 -5.89 -0.90
N LEU A 127 0.73 -4.55 -0.86
CA LEU A 127 0.76 -3.68 -2.04
C LEU A 127 2.02 -2.80 -2.03
N HIS A 128 2.78 -2.86 -3.11
CA HIS A 128 4.00 -2.07 -3.29
C HIS A 128 3.71 -0.62 -3.74
N GLY A 129 4.72 0.24 -3.68
CA GLY A 129 4.66 1.64 -4.15
C GLY A 129 4.79 1.81 -5.67
N LEU A 130 4.95 3.05 -6.12
CA LEU A 130 5.02 3.39 -7.55
C LEU A 130 6.13 2.61 -8.28
N SER A 131 5.77 1.93 -9.38
CA SER A 131 6.66 1.20 -10.30
C SER A 131 7.50 0.07 -9.69
N GLY A 132 7.21 -0.35 -8.45
CA GLY A 132 8.00 -1.33 -7.70
C GLY A 132 7.57 -2.79 -7.88
N GLY A 133 7.58 -3.55 -6.78
CA GLY A 133 7.14 -4.94 -6.75
C GLY A 133 7.50 -5.67 -5.45
N SER A 134 7.32 -6.99 -5.45
CA SER A 134 7.76 -7.88 -4.36
C SER A 134 9.25 -7.81 -4.00
N HIS A 135 10.09 -7.41 -4.95
CA HIS A 135 11.54 -7.29 -4.80
C HIS A 135 12.00 -6.06 -4.01
N GLU A 136 11.08 -5.12 -3.74
CA GLU A 136 11.36 -3.86 -3.06
C GLU A 136 11.99 -4.06 -1.68
N ILE A 137 13.05 -3.30 -1.41
CA ILE A 137 13.86 -3.48 -0.19
C ILE A 137 13.07 -3.10 1.06
N TYR A 138 12.34 -1.99 1.03
CA TYR A 138 11.50 -1.55 2.16
C TYR A 138 10.43 -2.60 2.51
N LEU A 139 9.86 -3.23 1.47
CA LEU A 139 8.84 -4.26 1.58
C LEU A 139 9.44 -5.48 2.25
N ARG A 140 10.57 -5.99 1.71
CA ARG A 140 11.27 -7.16 2.27
C ARG A 140 11.74 -6.96 3.71
N HIS A 141 12.25 -5.79 4.07
CA HIS A 141 12.59 -5.47 5.46
C HIS A 141 11.39 -5.56 6.40
N THR A 142 10.20 -5.21 5.92
CA THR A 142 8.97 -5.22 6.71
C THR A 142 8.39 -6.62 6.83
N ILE A 143 8.38 -7.42 5.76
CA ILE A 143 7.75 -8.75 5.79
C ILE A 143 8.66 -9.87 6.30
N ALA A 144 9.98 -9.73 6.20
CA ALA A 144 10.91 -10.79 6.60
C ALA A 144 10.74 -11.25 8.07
N PRO A 145 10.49 -10.37 9.05
CA PRO A 145 10.21 -10.78 10.43
C PRO A 145 8.91 -11.57 10.62
N LEU A 146 7.95 -11.48 9.68
CA LEU A 146 6.69 -12.22 9.73
C LEU A 146 6.83 -13.65 9.17
N LEU A 147 7.80 -13.87 8.29
CA LEU A 147 8.07 -15.16 7.67
C LEU A 147 8.77 -16.14 8.62
N GLY A 148 8.79 -17.43 8.25
CA GLY A 148 9.45 -18.49 9.01
C GLY A 148 8.91 -18.60 10.43
N LYS A 149 9.72 -18.20 11.43
CA LYS A 149 9.33 -18.21 12.85
C LYS A 149 8.17 -17.29 13.19
N GLY A 150 7.92 -16.25 12.39
CA GLY A 150 6.75 -15.38 12.58
C GLY A 150 5.44 -16.10 12.26
N GLY A 151 5.48 -17.20 11.49
CA GLY A 151 4.32 -18.04 11.23
C GLY A 151 3.30 -17.44 10.25
N TRP A 152 3.66 -16.38 9.54
CA TRP A 152 2.79 -15.75 8.55
C TRP A 152 3.02 -16.29 7.15
N GLU A 153 1.96 -16.21 6.38
CA GLU A 153 1.96 -16.39 4.94
C GLU A 153 1.87 -14.99 4.30
N VAL A 154 2.61 -14.74 3.24
CA VAL A 154 2.68 -13.40 2.61
C VAL A 154 2.45 -13.55 1.13
N CYS A 155 1.61 -12.69 0.57
CA CYS A 155 1.53 -12.51 -0.87
C CYS A 155 1.63 -11.02 -1.23
N VAL A 156 2.29 -10.71 -2.34
CA VAL A 156 2.45 -9.36 -2.87
C VAL A 156 1.70 -9.27 -4.19
N VAL A 157 0.72 -8.38 -4.28
CA VAL A 157 0.05 -8.09 -5.55
C VAL A 157 0.94 -7.12 -6.33
N ASN A 158 1.49 -7.59 -7.45
CA ASN A 158 2.25 -6.74 -8.34
C ASN A 158 1.31 -6.02 -9.29
N SER A 159 1.45 -4.70 -9.30
CA SER A 159 0.74 -3.83 -10.22
C SER A 159 1.06 -4.19 -11.68
N ARG A 160 0.08 -4.00 -12.57
CA ARG A 160 0.20 -4.40 -13.98
C ARG A 160 1.39 -3.72 -14.67
N GLY A 161 2.25 -4.51 -15.29
CA GLY A 161 3.49 -4.05 -15.92
C GLY A 161 4.70 -3.99 -14.97
N CYS A 162 4.49 -4.11 -13.66
CA CYS A 162 5.56 -4.03 -12.67
C CYS A 162 6.19 -5.39 -12.38
N ALA A 163 7.36 -5.38 -11.75
CA ALA A 163 8.07 -6.59 -11.31
C ALA A 163 8.26 -7.65 -12.41
N GLY A 164 8.49 -7.27 -13.67
CA GLY A 164 8.64 -8.19 -14.81
C GLY A 164 7.33 -8.80 -15.32
N SER A 165 6.16 -8.41 -14.78
CA SER A 165 4.87 -8.80 -15.36
C SER A 165 4.61 -8.03 -16.66
N LYS A 166 4.03 -8.68 -17.66
CA LYS A 166 3.66 -8.04 -18.93
C LYS A 166 2.32 -7.32 -18.83
N ILE A 167 2.15 -6.30 -19.64
CA ILE A 167 0.84 -5.68 -19.88
C ILE A 167 0.09 -6.52 -20.93
N THR A 168 -1.13 -6.94 -20.62
CA THR A 168 -1.97 -7.78 -21.48
C THR A 168 -3.32 -7.13 -21.80
N SER A 169 -3.42 -5.82 -21.57
CA SER A 169 -4.63 -5.03 -21.85
C SER A 169 -4.28 -3.55 -22.03
N GLY A 170 -5.24 -2.74 -22.44
CA GLY A 170 -5.07 -1.30 -22.62
C GLY A 170 -5.07 -0.49 -21.33
N VAL A 171 -5.06 -1.14 -20.17
CA VAL A 171 -5.21 -0.47 -18.87
C VAL A 171 -4.00 -0.74 -17.98
N LEU A 172 -3.23 0.33 -17.71
CA LEU A 172 -2.21 0.33 -16.65
C LEU A 172 -2.87 0.53 -15.28
N TYR A 173 -2.20 0.07 -14.22
CA TYR A 173 -2.62 0.39 -12.86
C TYR A 173 -2.51 1.90 -12.55
N ASN A 174 -3.29 2.36 -11.58
CA ASN A 174 -3.24 3.71 -11.05
C ASN A 174 -3.56 3.71 -9.54
N ALA A 175 -3.52 4.88 -8.90
CA ALA A 175 -3.75 5.03 -7.46
C ALA A 175 -5.15 4.62 -6.97
N ARG A 176 -6.12 4.45 -7.89
CA ARG A 176 -7.51 4.04 -7.63
C ARG A 176 -7.83 2.62 -8.12
N ALA A 177 -6.83 1.86 -8.54
CA ALA A 177 -7.01 0.52 -9.12
C ALA A 177 -7.18 -0.57 -8.04
N THR A 178 -8.35 -0.63 -7.38
CA THR A 178 -8.63 -1.59 -6.30
C THR A 178 -9.07 -2.99 -6.79
N TRP A 179 -9.32 -3.18 -8.08
CA TRP A 179 -9.92 -4.41 -8.62
C TRP A 179 -9.02 -5.65 -8.50
N ASP A 180 -7.75 -5.55 -8.88
CA ASP A 180 -6.82 -6.69 -8.80
C ASP A 180 -6.63 -7.11 -7.32
N VAL A 181 -6.67 -6.15 -6.39
CA VAL A 181 -6.62 -6.38 -4.94
C VAL A 181 -7.87 -7.13 -4.47
N ARG A 182 -9.05 -6.66 -4.88
CA ARG A 182 -10.35 -7.27 -4.56
C ARG A 182 -10.46 -8.71 -5.09
N GLN A 183 -10.06 -8.93 -6.34
CA GLN A 183 -10.04 -10.26 -6.94
C GLN A 183 -9.08 -11.19 -6.20
N THR A 184 -7.87 -10.70 -5.86
CA THR A 184 -6.89 -11.48 -5.08
C THR A 184 -7.45 -11.87 -3.72
N ILE A 185 -8.02 -10.93 -2.97
CA ILE A 185 -8.56 -11.21 -1.63
C ILE A 185 -9.74 -12.19 -1.69
N LYS A 186 -10.64 -12.03 -2.67
CA LYS A 186 -11.73 -12.98 -2.94
C LYS A 186 -11.20 -14.39 -3.20
N TRP A 187 -10.20 -14.51 -4.07
CA TRP A 187 -9.56 -15.79 -4.37
C TRP A 187 -8.89 -16.41 -3.13
N LEU A 188 -8.19 -15.60 -2.33
CA LEU A 188 -7.56 -16.05 -1.08
C LEU A 188 -8.58 -16.54 -0.05
N ARG A 189 -9.76 -15.91 0.04
CA ARG A 189 -10.85 -16.40 0.91
C ARG A 189 -11.39 -17.75 0.47
N GLN A 190 -11.45 -18.01 -0.83
CA GLN A 190 -11.89 -19.29 -1.35
C GLN A 190 -10.85 -20.39 -1.15
N LYS A 191 -9.56 -20.08 -1.37
CA LYS A 191 -8.47 -21.07 -1.29
C LYS A 191 -7.96 -21.33 0.14
N PHE A 192 -8.11 -20.36 1.03
CA PHE A 192 -7.62 -20.44 2.41
C PHE A 192 -8.71 -20.02 3.40
N PRO A 193 -9.83 -20.77 3.50
CA PRO A 193 -11.04 -20.34 4.19
C PRO A 193 -10.81 -20.00 5.67
N ASN A 194 -9.90 -20.71 6.33
CA ASN A 194 -9.64 -20.56 7.77
C ASN A 194 -8.50 -19.57 8.11
N ARG A 195 -7.72 -19.11 7.13
CA ARG A 195 -6.64 -18.14 7.35
C ARG A 195 -7.22 -16.74 7.59
N PRO A 196 -6.94 -16.05 8.71
CA PRO A 196 -7.30 -14.65 8.83
C PRO A 196 -6.44 -13.81 7.87
N LEU A 197 -7.07 -12.89 7.13
CA LEU A 197 -6.37 -12.00 6.19
C LEU A 197 -6.12 -10.63 6.78
N PHE A 198 -4.97 -10.07 6.41
CA PHE A 198 -4.54 -8.73 6.78
C PHE A 198 -4.06 -7.96 5.55
N GLY A 199 -4.15 -6.63 5.59
CA GLY A 199 -3.64 -5.76 4.54
C GLY A 199 -2.35 -5.05 4.95
N LEU A 200 -1.42 -4.90 4.00
CA LEU A 200 -0.25 -4.05 4.16
C LEU A 200 -0.03 -3.25 2.87
N GLY A 201 0.07 -1.93 2.95
CA GLY A 201 0.33 -1.08 1.79
C GLY A 201 1.48 -0.12 2.00
N PHE A 202 2.24 0.17 0.96
CA PHE A 202 3.34 1.15 0.99
C PHE A 202 3.16 2.22 -0.09
N SER A 203 3.30 3.50 0.26
CA SER A 203 3.24 4.62 -0.68
C SER A 203 1.98 4.56 -1.57
N LEU A 204 2.11 4.47 -2.89
CA LEU A 204 0.96 4.30 -3.79
C LEU A 204 0.07 3.09 -3.44
N GLY A 205 0.68 1.96 -3.05
CA GLY A 205 -0.03 0.78 -2.58
C GLY A 205 -0.74 0.99 -1.24
N ALA A 206 -0.25 1.91 -0.40
CA ALA A 206 -0.95 2.35 0.80
C ALA A 206 -2.23 3.14 0.46
N ASN A 207 -2.18 4.01 -0.55
CA ASN A 207 -3.36 4.73 -1.05
C ASN A 207 -4.40 3.74 -1.61
N MET A 208 -3.96 2.76 -2.40
CA MET A 208 -4.82 1.70 -2.95
C MET A 208 -5.44 0.82 -1.85
N MET A 209 -4.66 0.41 -0.84
CA MET A 209 -5.16 -0.38 0.30
C MET A 209 -6.18 0.40 1.13
N THR A 210 -5.96 1.70 1.33
CA THR A 210 -6.89 2.60 2.03
C THR A 210 -8.21 2.68 1.28
N ASN A 211 -8.15 2.95 -0.03
CA ASN A 211 -9.34 2.98 -0.89
C ASN A 211 -10.07 1.64 -0.90
N TYR A 212 -9.36 0.52 -1.03
CA TYR A 212 -9.95 -0.82 -0.96
C TYR A 212 -10.70 -1.04 0.36
N CYS A 213 -10.06 -0.80 1.52
CA CYS A 213 -10.68 -1.02 2.82
C CYS A 213 -11.94 -0.18 3.01
N ALA A 214 -11.94 1.03 2.46
CA ALA A 214 -13.06 1.95 2.54
C ALA A 214 -14.19 1.61 1.54
N GLU A 215 -13.84 1.15 0.32
CA GLU A 215 -14.81 0.70 -0.68
C GLU A 215 -15.53 -0.57 -0.23
N GLU A 216 -14.82 -1.50 0.40
CA GLU A 216 -15.45 -2.70 0.96
C GLU A 216 -16.28 -2.37 2.21
N GLY A 217 -15.89 -1.36 3.00
CA GLY A 217 -16.63 -0.89 4.17
C GLY A 217 -17.00 -2.05 5.11
N GLU A 218 -18.30 -2.22 5.34
CA GLU A 218 -18.84 -3.30 6.18
C GLU A 218 -18.66 -4.72 5.60
N ASN A 219 -18.35 -4.83 4.31
CA ASN A 219 -18.08 -6.10 3.63
C ASN A 219 -16.58 -6.47 3.63
N CYS A 220 -15.71 -5.62 4.21
CA CYS A 220 -14.28 -5.87 4.22
C CYS A 220 -13.93 -7.14 4.99
N VAL A 221 -13.33 -8.11 4.31
CA VAL A 221 -12.98 -9.41 4.90
C VAL A 221 -11.64 -9.42 5.67
N LEU A 222 -10.87 -8.34 5.58
CA LEU A 222 -9.60 -8.21 6.29
C LEU A 222 -9.84 -7.98 7.79
N LYS A 223 -9.00 -8.58 8.64
CA LYS A 223 -9.08 -8.44 10.11
C LYS A 223 -8.41 -7.18 10.63
N ALA A 224 -7.39 -6.71 9.93
CA ALA A 224 -6.81 -5.37 10.09
C ALA A 224 -6.00 -5.01 8.85
N ALA A 225 -5.69 -3.73 8.69
CA ALA A 225 -4.75 -3.27 7.67
C ALA A 225 -3.75 -2.25 8.22
N VAL A 226 -2.55 -2.24 7.65
CA VAL A 226 -1.50 -1.26 7.95
C VAL A 226 -1.07 -0.57 6.67
N VAL A 227 -0.92 0.74 6.69
CA VAL A 227 -0.44 1.53 5.54
C VAL A 227 0.73 2.41 5.93
N CYS A 228 1.75 2.48 5.07
CA CYS A 228 3.01 3.13 5.37
C CYS A 228 3.33 4.22 4.33
N SER A 229 3.68 5.42 4.79
CA SER A 229 3.93 6.61 3.96
C SER A 229 2.83 6.84 2.92
N ASN A 230 1.57 6.78 3.32
CA ASN A 230 0.44 6.96 2.41
C ASN A 230 0.33 8.43 1.95
N PRO A 231 0.38 8.75 0.65
CA PRO A 231 0.06 10.08 0.12
C PRO A 231 -1.46 10.28 0.01
N PHE A 232 -2.15 10.38 1.16
CA PHE A 232 -3.62 10.43 1.25
C PHE A 232 -4.29 11.45 0.31
N ASN A 233 -3.69 12.63 0.13
CA ASN A 233 -4.19 13.67 -0.77
C ASN A 233 -3.20 13.92 -1.91
N LEU A 234 -3.38 13.19 -3.02
CA LEU A 234 -2.49 13.19 -4.17
C LEU A 234 -2.39 14.56 -4.87
N ASP A 235 -3.50 15.30 -4.93
CA ASP A 235 -3.55 16.62 -5.58
C ASP A 235 -2.74 17.65 -4.76
N CYS A 236 -2.94 17.66 -3.43
CA CYS A 236 -2.19 18.50 -2.52
C CYS A 236 -0.70 18.15 -2.55
N THR A 237 -0.37 16.86 -2.39
CA THR A 237 0.99 16.34 -2.43
C THR A 237 1.72 16.71 -3.74
N SER A 238 1.07 16.53 -4.90
CA SER A 238 1.65 16.87 -6.19
C SER A 238 1.98 18.36 -6.28
N LYS A 239 1.04 19.24 -5.90
CA LYS A 239 1.24 20.70 -5.93
C LYS A 239 2.33 21.16 -4.95
N LEU A 240 2.36 20.60 -3.74
CA LEU A 240 3.40 20.92 -2.75
C LEU A 240 4.79 20.53 -3.23
N MET A 241 4.94 19.35 -3.85
CA MET A 241 6.22 18.96 -4.46
C MET A 241 6.61 19.89 -5.61
N GLN A 242 5.67 20.28 -6.48
CA GLN A 242 5.94 21.22 -7.58
C GLN A 242 6.41 22.59 -7.10
N ASN A 243 5.94 23.03 -5.92
CA ASN A 243 6.27 24.33 -5.33
C ASN A 243 7.66 24.38 -4.68
N THR A 244 8.41 23.27 -4.62
CA THR A 244 9.78 23.25 -4.08
C THR A 244 10.76 22.77 -5.15
N LEU A 245 11.97 23.32 -5.16
CA LEU A 245 12.99 22.92 -6.14
C LEU A 245 13.36 21.44 -5.99
N ILE A 246 13.55 20.97 -4.75
CA ILE A 246 13.87 19.56 -4.47
C ILE A 246 12.66 18.67 -4.81
N GLY A 247 11.44 19.06 -4.42
CA GLY A 247 10.21 18.36 -4.79
C GLY A 247 10.08 18.14 -6.29
N ARG A 248 10.26 19.21 -7.07
CA ARG A 248 10.10 19.20 -8.52
C ARG A 248 11.26 18.52 -9.24
N GLU A 249 12.48 18.97 -9.01
CA GLU A 249 13.64 18.56 -9.82
C GLU A 249 14.26 17.24 -9.37
N LEU A 250 14.00 16.79 -8.14
CA LEU A 250 14.44 15.47 -7.68
C LEU A 250 13.27 14.48 -7.68
N TYR A 251 12.28 14.64 -6.80
CA TYR A 251 11.29 13.57 -6.58
C TYR A 251 10.32 13.39 -7.75
N LEU A 252 9.67 14.47 -8.20
CA LEU A 252 8.73 14.38 -9.34
C LEU A 252 9.43 13.95 -10.62
N ARG A 253 10.67 14.41 -10.85
CA ARG A 253 11.49 14.01 -12.00
C ARG A 253 11.90 12.54 -11.94
N VAL A 254 12.36 12.04 -10.78
CA VAL A 254 12.73 10.62 -10.62
C VAL A 254 11.51 9.71 -10.77
N MET A 255 10.37 10.08 -10.19
CA MET A 255 9.12 9.32 -10.37
C MET A 255 8.65 9.34 -11.82
N GLY A 256 8.68 10.50 -12.49
CA GLY A 256 8.37 10.62 -13.92
C GLY A 256 9.28 9.75 -14.79
N ALA A 257 10.59 9.76 -14.54
CA ALA A 257 11.55 8.90 -15.24
C ALA A 257 11.27 7.40 -15.00
N SER A 258 10.91 7.00 -13.77
CA SER A 258 10.56 5.61 -13.46
C SER A 258 9.33 5.15 -14.24
N MET A 259 8.29 5.97 -14.30
CA MET A 259 7.06 5.67 -15.03
C MET A 259 7.25 5.69 -16.55
N LYS A 260 8.09 6.60 -17.06
CA LYS A 260 8.51 6.58 -18.47
C LYS A 260 9.29 5.31 -18.82
N ASN A 261 10.15 4.83 -17.92
CA ASN A 261 10.87 3.57 -18.11
C ASN A 261 9.89 2.38 -18.15
N LEU A 262 8.86 2.38 -17.30
CA LEU A 262 7.79 1.36 -17.35
C LEU A 262 7.10 1.33 -18.72
N VAL A 263 6.73 2.48 -19.28
CA VAL A 263 6.16 2.56 -20.65
C VAL A 263 7.16 2.06 -21.69
N THR A 264 8.44 2.39 -21.54
CA THR A 264 9.50 1.95 -22.48
C THR A 264 9.63 0.44 -22.47
N THR A 265 9.60 -0.21 -21.29
CA THR A 265 9.64 -1.66 -21.14
C THR A 265 8.46 -2.35 -21.82
N HIS A 266 7.27 -1.73 -21.80
CA HIS A 266 6.04 -2.29 -22.37
C HIS A 266 5.61 -1.60 -23.67
N LYS A 267 6.55 -0.98 -24.40
CA LYS A 267 6.23 -0.17 -25.58
C LYS A 267 5.48 -0.97 -26.66
N LYS A 268 5.77 -2.27 -26.79
CA LYS A 268 5.10 -3.14 -27.76
C LYS A 268 3.64 -3.36 -27.38
N GLU A 269 3.42 -3.79 -26.14
CA GLU A 269 2.11 -4.09 -25.57
C GLU A 269 1.23 -2.82 -25.56
N LEU A 270 1.80 -1.66 -25.22
CA LEU A 270 1.05 -0.40 -25.23
C LEU A 270 0.65 0.04 -26.63
N LYS A 271 1.47 -0.19 -27.67
CA LYS A 271 1.05 0.03 -29.06
C LYS A 271 -0.07 -0.89 -29.51
N GLU A 272 -0.10 -2.11 -28.97
CA GLU A 272 -1.08 -3.12 -29.32
C GLU A 272 -2.44 -2.84 -28.66
N TYR A 273 -2.42 -2.41 -27.39
CA TYR A 273 -3.63 -2.30 -26.58
C TYR A 273 -4.13 -0.87 -26.33
N THR A 274 -3.37 0.16 -26.72
CA THR A 274 -3.74 1.57 -26.48
C THR A 274 -3.46 2.45 -27.70
N ASN A 275 -4.10 3.62 -27.73
CA ASN A 275 -3.82 4.68 -28.70
C ASN A 275 -3.00 5.84 -28.08
N LEU A 276 -2.12 5.53 -27.13
CA LEU A 276 -1.30 6.53 -26.46
C LEU A 276 -0.33 7.20 -27.43
N ASP A 277 -0.12 8.51 -27.26
CA ASP A 277 0.93 9.25 -27.94
C ASP A 277 2.29 8.95 -27.29
N LEU A 278 3.00 7.97 -27.86
CA LEU A 278 4.32 7.58 -27.36
C LEU A 278 5.39 8.66 -27.56
N GLU A 279 5.24 9.57 -28.53
CA GLU A 279 6.18 10.67 -28.72
C GLU A 279 5.99 11.75 -27.64
N ALA A 280 4.74 12.00 -27.23
CA ALA A 280 4.45 12.84 -26.08
C ALA A 280 5.00 12.22 -24.78
N ILE A 281 4.80 10.91 -24.57
CA ILE A 281 5.32 10.20 -23.39
C ILE A 281 6.86 10.20 -23.37
N GLU A 282 7.52 10.15 -24.53
CA GLU A 282 8.98 10.29 -24.60
C GLU A 282 9.47 11.68 -24.16
N LYS A 283 8.61 12.71 -24.14
CA LYS A 283 8.94 14.07 -23.67
C LYS A 283 8.60 14.32 -22.20
N VAL A 284 7.94 13.38 -21.53
CA VAL A 284 7.61 13.45 -20.09
C VAL A 284 8.87 13.66 -19.25
N ILE A 285 8.80 14.63 -18.34
CA ILE A 285 9.88 14.93 -17.39
C ILE A 285 9.42 14.62 -15.97
N TYR A 286 8.22 15.07 -15.59
CA TYR A 286 7.70 14.96 -14.24
C TYR A 286 6.54 13.97 -14.16
N LEU A 287 6.26 13.46 -12.96
CA LEU A 287 5.16 12.52 -12.73
C LEU A 287 3.80 13.04 -13.19
N HIS A 288 3.50 14.33 -12.99
CA HIS A 288 2.24 14.90 -13.45
C HIS A 288 2.12 14.99 -14.98
N ASP A 289 3.24 15.12 -15.71
CA ASP A 289 3.23 15.00 -17.16
C ASP A 289 2.88 13.56 -17.56
N PHE A 290 3.48 12.57 -16.89
CA PHE A 290 3.15 11.16 -17.12
C PHE A 290 1.66 10.89 -16.89
N ASP A 291 1.12 11.37 -15.77
CA ASP A 291 -0.29 11.14 -15.44
C ASP A 291 -1.22 11.81 -16.44
N ARG A 292 -0.83 12.97 -17.00
CA ARG A 292 -1.56 13.63 -18.08
C ARG A 292 -1.50 12.84 -19.39
N GLU A 293 -0.32 12.39 -19.80
CA GLU A 293 -0.13 11.73 -21.10
C GLU A 293 -0.53 10.25 -21.10
N VAL A 294 -0.65 9.61 -19.93
CA VAL A 294 -0.94 8.17 -19.81
C VAL A 294 -2.20 7.90 -19.00
N GLN A 295 -2.27 8.35 -17.75
CA GLN A 295 -3.39 7.99 -16.88
C GLN A 295 -4.69 8.64 -17.35
N CYS A 296 -4.64 9.91 -17.77
CA CYS A 296 -5.81 10.62 -18.27
C CYS A 296 -6.43 9.96 -19.52
N PRO A 297 -5.69 9.71 -20.61
CA PRO A 297 -6.28 9.08 -21.79
C PRO A 297 -6.72 7.63 -21.57
N ILE A 298 -6.00 6.83 -20.77
CA ILE A 298 -6.40 5.45 -20.49
C ILE A 298 -7.68 5.39 -19.68
N TRP A 299 -7.76 6.21 -18.63
CA TRP A 299 -8.85 6.14 -17.66
C TRP A 299 -9.97 7.15 -17.93
N GLY A 300 -9.86 7.95 -18.99
CA GLY A 300 -10.85 8.95 -19.36
C GLY A 300 -10.92 10.15 -18.42
N TYR A 301 -9.86 10.42 -17.63
CA TYR A 301 -9.83 11.65 -16.83
C TYR A 301 -9.58 12.86 -17.72
N PRO A 302 -10.31 13.97 -17.52
CA PRO A 302 -10.12 15.17 -18.34
C PRO A 302 -8.83 15.93 -18.00
N THR A 303 -8.31 15.78 -16.78
CA THR A 303 -7.05 16.38 -16.33
C THR A 303 -6.40 15.51 -15.26
N GLU A 304 -5.09 15.63 -15.07
CA GLU A 304 -4.36 14.91 -14.02
C GLU A 304 -4.86 15.31 -12.63
N SER A 305 -5.31 16.56 -12.43
CA SER A 305 -5.91 16.96 -11.15
C SER A 305 -7.28 16.30 -10.92
N ALA A 306 -8.06 16.03 -11.98
CA ALA A 306 -9.29 15.26 -11.84
C ALA A 306 -9.00 13.82 -11.41
N TYR A 307 -7.97 13.21 -12.00
CA TYR A 307 -7.44 11.92 -11.55
C TYR A 307 -6.99 11.97 -10.08
N TYR A 308 -6.14 12.92 -9.70
CA TYR A 308 -5.62 13.01 -8.34
C TYR A 308 -6.72 13.19 -7.29
N ARG A 309 -7.74 13.99 -7.57
CA ARG A 309 -8.89 14.17 -6.66
C ARG A 309 -9.71 12.91 -6.52
N ASP A 310 -9.95 12.16 -7.61
CA ASP A 310 -10.69 10.90 -7.54
C ASP A 310 -9.89 9.79 -6.84
N ALA A 311 -8.59 9.75 -7.10
CA ALA A 311 -7.73 8.70 -6.62
C ALA A 311 -7.23 8.90 -5.18
N SER A 312 -7.31 10.11 -4.64
CA SER A 312 -6.96 10.41 -3.25
C SER A 312 -7.78 9.56 -2.27
N SER A 313 -7.17 9.22 -1.14
CA SER A 313 -7.77 8.38 -0.10
C SER A 313 -8.03 9.13 1.22
N CYS A 314 -8.00 10.47 1.22
CA CYS A 314 -8.27 11.29 2.41
C CYS A 314 -9.69 11.06 2.95
N ASP A 315 -10.70 11.23 2.10
CA ASP A 315 -12.11 11.06 2.48
C ASP A 315 -12.40 9.58 2.79
N SER A 316 -11.70 8.68 2.11
CA SER A 316 -11.84 7.24 2.30
C SER A 316 -11.56 6.78 3.73
N VAL A 317 -10.75 7.51 4.51
CA VAL A 317 -10.54 7.23 5.93
C VAL A 317 -11.86 7.16 6.69
N LEU A 318 -12.88 7.96 6.33
CA LEU A 318 -14.18 8.01 7.01
C LEU A 318 -15.01 6.73 6.84
N SER A 319 -14.78 5.94 5.78
CA SER A 319 -15.53 4.72 5.47
C SER A 319 -14.82 3.42 5.85
N ILE A 320 -13.62 3.48 6.41
CA ILE A 320 -12.95 2.28 6.90
C ILE A 320 -13.71 1.73 8.11
N ARG A 321 -14.01 0.43 8.10
CA ARG A 321 -14.81 -0.24 9.16
C ARG A 321 -14.06 -1.32 9.95
N ILE A 322 -12.79 -1.54 9.64
CA ILE A 322 -11.91 -2.53 10.29
C ILE A 322 -10.75 -1.81 11.02
N PRO A 323 -10.09 -2.45 12.01
CA PRO A 323 -8.87 -1.90 12.60
C PRO A 323 -7.83 -1.51 11.56
N PHE A 324 -7.41 -0.26 11.57
CA PHE A 324 -6.56 0.31 10.53
C PHE A 324 -5.48 1.22 11.13
N LEU A 325 -4.22 0.93 10.83
CA LEU A 325 -3.07 1.70 11.29
C LEU A 325 -2.36 2.36 10.10
N ALA A 326 -2.30 3.69 10.08
CA ALA A 326 -1.46 4.45 9.17
C ALA A 326 -0.17 4.89 9.87
N VAL A 327 0.97 4.73 9.20
CA VAL A 327 2.30 5.15 9.68
C VAL A 327 2.91 6.14 8.68
N ASN A 328 3.07 7.40 9.08
CA ASN A 328 3.63 8.47 8.23
C ASN A 328 4.71 9.25 8.98
N ALA A 329 5.73 9.73 8.27
CA ALA A 329 6.71 10.66 8.85
C ALA A 329 6.33 12.09 8.48
N LYS A 330 6.44 13.03 9.43
CA LYS A 330 6.13 14.46 9.20
C LYS A 330 7.17 15.14 8.31
N ASP A 331 8.38 14.59 8.26
CA ASP A 331 9.45 15.03 7.36
C ASP A 331 9.46 14.30 6.00
N ASP A 332 8.46 13.47 5.70
CA ASP A 332 8.35 12.73 4.44
C ASP A 332 8.27 13.72 3.25
N PRO A 333 9.24 13.70 2.31
CA PRO A 333 9.27 14.66 1.21
C PRO A 333 8.29 14.34 0.08
N ILE A 334 7.60 13.19 0.13
CA ILE A 334 6.65 12.72 -0.86
C ILE A 334 5.25 12.64 -0.25
N ALA A 335 5.07 11.95 0.88
CA ALA A 335 3.79 11.92 1.61
C ALA A 335 3.73 13.04 2.66
N LEU A 336 3.76 14.29 2.19
CA LEU A 336 3.94 15.48 3.03
C LEU A 336 2.89 15.62 4.14
N ASP A 337 3.34 16.09 5.31
CA ASP A 337 2.51 16.29 6.52
C ASP A 337 1.25 17.15 6.27
N ALA A 338 1.40 18.21 5.47
CA ALA A 338 0.31 19.12 5.12
C ALA A 338 -0.83 18.46 4.32
N ALA A 339 -0.60 17.26 3.77
CA ALA A 339 -1.58 16.47 3.03
C ALA A 339 -2.18 15.31 3.84
N LEU A 340 -1.86 15.19 5.13
CA LEU A 340 -2.39 14.14 6.00
C LEU A 340 -3.80 14.49 6.53
N PRO A 341 -4.76 13.54 6.49
CA PRO A 341 -6.16 13.78 6.82
C PRO A 341 -6.41 13.67 8.34
N TYR A 342 -5.76 14.55 9.12
CA TYR A 342 -5.82 14.51 10.58
C TYR A 342 -7.24 14.58 11.14
N GLN A 343 -8.15 15.29 10.47
CA GLN A 343 -9.53 15.44 10.96
C GLN A 343 -10.34 14.18 10.73
N GLU A 344 -10.15 13.51 9.60
CA GLU A 344 -10.83 12.28 9.23
C GLU A 344 -10.44 11.14 10.19
N PHE A 345 -9.15 11.06 10.57
CA PHE A 345 -8.69 10.14 11.62
C PHE A 345 -9.29 10.44 13.02
N ARG A 346 -9.64 11.69 13.31
CA ARG A 346 -10.34 12.06 14.56
C ARG A 346 -11.84 11.72 14.52
N GLN A 347 -12.41 11.44 13.35
CA GLN A 347 -13.81 11.05 13.24
C GLN A 347 -13.97 9.53 13.25
N ASN A 348 -13.05 8.77 12.67
CA ASN A 348 -13.23 7.32 12.55
C ASN A 348 -12.60 6.54 13.73
N PRO A 349 -13.40 5.85 14.57
CA PRO A 349 -12.90 5.06 15.70
C PRO A 349 -12.08 3.84 15.27
N ASN A 350 -12.21 3.38 14.03
CA ASN A 350 -11.50 2.21 13.50
C ASN A 350 -10.07 2.51 13.03
N THR A 351 -9.66 3.77 13.02
CA THR A 351 -8.41 4.20 12.38
C THR A 351 -7.48 4.91 13.36
N ILE A 352 -6.19 4.63 13.28
CA ILE A 352 -5.13 5.35 14.00
C ILE A 352 -4.10 5.87 12.99
N LEU A 353 -3.75 7.15 13.08
CA LEU A 353 -2.62 7.73 12.37
C LEU A 353 -1.45 7.90 13.33
N LEU A 354 -0.45 7.02 13.20
CA LEU A 354 0.85 7.12 13.85
C LEU A 354 1.74 8.02 13.01
N THR A 355 2.19 9.13 13.60
CA THR A 355 3.20 10.00 12.97
C THR A 355 4.52 9.97 13.72
N THR A 356 5.61 10.03 12.99
CA THR A 356 6.94 10.31 13.54
C THR A 356 7.45 11.67 13.05
N SER A 357 8.20 12.40 13.89
CA SER A 357 8.78 13.67 13.45
C SER A 357 9.85 13.50 12.36
N LEU A 358 10.55 12.37 12.37
CA LEU A 358 11.56 11.99 11.39
C LEU A 358 11.28 10.60 10.83
N GLY A 359 11.65 10.36 9.58
CA GLY A 359 11.52 9.05 8.95
C GLY A 359 11.76 9.05 7.45
N GLY A 360 11.47 10.15 6.74
CA GLY A 360 11.50 10.20 5.28
C GLY A 360 10.51 9.23 4.62
N HIS A 361 10.55 9.11 3.30
CA HIS A 361 9.60 8.28 2.56
C HIS A 361 9.97 6.80 2.62
N LEU A 362 9.21 5.99 3.38
CA LEU A 362 9.42 4.55 3.57
C LEU A 362 10.74 4.16 4.26
N CYS A 363 11.52 5.11 4.79
CA CYS A 363 12.91 4.85 5.19
C CYS A 363 13.05 4.41 6.64
N TRP A 364 12.86 5.33 7.60
CA TRP A 364 13.05 5.09 9.03
C TRP A 364 14.33 4.31 9.34
N PHE A 365 15.44 4.65 8.69
CA PHE A 365 16.68 3.91 8.85
C PHE A 365 17.25 4.08 10.25
N GLU A 366 17.56 2.96 10.88
CA GLU A 366 18.29 2.87 12.14
C GLU A 366 19.79 2.69 11.88
N TRP A 367 20.60 2.76 12.94
CA TRP A 367 21.98 2.28 12.87
C TRP A 367 22.03 0.82 12.39
N GLY A 368 22.97 0.52 11.50
CA GLY A 368 23.11 -0.83 10.91
C GLY A 368 22.21 -1.10 9.70
N GLY A 369 21.35 -0.15 9.30
CA GLY A 369 20.58 -0.24 8.05
C GLY A 369 19.23 -0.98 8.17
N SER A 370 18.83 -1.41 9.37
CA SER A 370 17.44 -1.81 9.62
C SER A 370 16.50 -0.62 9.51
N ARG A 371 15.19 -0.90 9.41
CA ARG A 371 14.15 0.13 9.33
C ARG A 371 13.26 0.01 10.55
N TRP A 372 13.13 1.10 11.31
CA TRP A 372 12.26 1.13 12.49
C TRP A 372 10.83 0.79 12.12
N LEU A 373 10.34 1.22 10.94
CA LEU A 373 9.00 0.94 10.41
C LEU A 373 8.58 -0.54 10.50
N ALA A 374 9.51 -1.47 10.30
CA ALA A 374 9.19 -2.89 10.37
C ALA A 374 8.69 -3.32 11.76
N LYS A 375 9.13 -2.66 12.83
CA LYS A 375 8.81 -3.02 14.22
C LYS A 375 7.34 -2.74 14.57
N PRO A 376 6.81 -1.50 14.49
CA PRO A 376 5.40 -1.25 14.80
C PRO A 376 4.46 -2.02 13.87
N VAL A 377 4.81 -2.15 12.58
CA VAL A 377 4.00 -2.93 11.61
C VAL A 377 3.90 -4.40 12.05
N CYS A 378 5.04 -5.07 12.26
CA CYS A 378 5.05 -6.48 12.64
C CYS A 378 4.45 -6.71 14.02
N ASN A 379 4.73 -5.83 14.99
CA ASN A 379 4.17 -5.94 16.34
C ASN A 379 2.65 -5.80 16.30
N PHE A 380 2.11 -4.82 15.58
CA PHE A 380 0.67 -4.63 15.42
C PHE A 380 0.02 -5.84 14.76
N LEU A 381 0.54 -6.29 13.61
CA LEU A 381 0.01 -7.47 12.90
C LEU A 381 0.04 -8.72 13.81
N ASN A 382 1.16 -8.98 14.48
CA ASN A 382 1.29 -10.09 15.42
C ASN A 382 0.30 -9.99 16.58
N TYR A 383 0.10 -8.80 17.15
CA TYR A 383 -0.87 -8.58 18.21
C TYR A 383 -2.29 -8.91 17.73
N MET A 384 -2.68 -8.36 16.58
CA MET A 384 -4.00 -8.60 15.99
C MET A 384 -4.21 -10.08 15.67
N ALA A 385 -3.21 -10.79 15.15
CA ALA A 385 -3.36 -12.20 14.82
C ALA A 385 -3.38 -13.12 16.05
N SER A 386 -2.51 -12.86 17.03
CA SER A 386 -2.28 -13.77 18.15
C SER A 386 -3.22 -13.51 19.32
N LYS A 387 -3.50 -12.24 19.66
CA LYS A 387 -4.22 -11.87 20.88
C LYS A 387 -5.66 -11.44 20.67
N VAL A 388 -6.01 -10.82 19.54
CA VAL A 388 -7.35 -10.26 19.34
C VAL A 388 -8.37 -11.34 19.01
N ASP A 389 -9.55 -11.25 19.63
CA ASP A 389 -10.72 -12.01 19.23
C ASP A 389 -11.30 -11.41 17.94
N PHE A 390 -11.30 -12.20 16.87
CA PHE A 390 -11.76 -11.77 15.56
C PHE A 390 -13.26 -11.47 15.47
N ASP A 391 -14.06 -11.92 16.42
CA ASP A 391 -15.48 -11.53 16.49
C ASP A 391 -15.64 -10.07 16.94
N SER A 392 -14.72 -9.55 17.76
CA SER A 392 -14.72 -8.13 18.18
C SER A 392 -14.25 -7.17 17.09
N VAL A 393 -13.54 -7.68 16.07
CA VAL A 393 -12.99 -6.90 14.96
C VAL A 393 -13.70 -7.11 13.62
N LYS A 394 -14.92 -7.67 13.63
CA LYS A 394 -15.80 -7.67 12.44
C LYS A 394 -16.02 -6.23 11.96
N PRO A 395 -16.17 -5.99 10.65
CA PRO A 395 -16.44 -4.64 10.16
C PRO A 395 -17.60 -4.01 10.93
N THR A 396 -17.39 -2.78 11.40
CA THR A 396 -18.46 -2.01 12.03
C THR A 396 -19.54 -1.75 10.99
N LYS A 397 -20.81 -1.86 11.40
CA LYS A 397 -21.91 -1.43 10.54
C LYS A 397 -21.76 0.04 10.24
N GLU A 398 -22.21 0.46 9.06
CA GLU A 398 -22.32 1.87 8.75
C GLU A 398 -23.14 2.55 9.87
N ALA A 399 -22.58 3.61 10.45
CA ALA A 399 -23.31 4.38 11.43
C ALA A 399 -24.59 4.86 10.75
N GLN A 400 -25.76 4.61 11.35
CA GLN A 400 -26.95 5.37 11.00
C GLN A 400 -26.61 6.80 11.39
N VAL A 401 -26.13 7.58 10.41
CA VAL A 401 -26.03 9.03 10.57
C VAL A 401 -27.47 9.43 10.90
N ASP A 402 -27.69 10.05 12.06
CA ASP A 402 -28.98 10.69 12.39
C ASP A 402 -29.51 11.32 11.11
N GLU A 403 -30.79 11.13 10.75
CA GLU A 403 -31.38 11.56 9.46
C GLU A 403 -31.07 13.04 9.18
N VAL A 404 -29.89 13.30 8.64
CA VAL A 404 -29.45 14.61 8.22
C VAL A 404 -30.08 14.79 6.85
N PRO A 405 -30.71 15.94 6.58
CA PRO A 405 -31.44 16.17 5.33
C PRO A 405 -30.60 15.93 4.07
N VAL A 406 -29.27 15.98 4.18
CA VAL A 406 -28.32 15.77 3.09
C VAL A 406 -27.19 14.86 3.57
N PRO A 407 -27.11 13.59 3.11
CA PRO A 407 -26.01 12.69 3.47
C PRO A 407 -24.73 13.04 2.71
N PHE A 408 -23.57 12.85 3.35
CA PHE A 408 -22.25 12.92 2.71
C PHE A 408 -21.72 11.50 2.48
N ASP A 409 -21.39 11.16 1.23
CA ASP A 409 -20.76 9.88 0.87
C ASP A 409 -19.25 10.08 0.64
N PRO A 410 -18.39 9.64 1.59
CA PRO A 410 -16.93 9.74 1.46
C PRO A 410 -16.34 8.80 0.39
N MET A 411 -17.11 7.83 -0.11
CA MET A 411 -16.66 6.80 -1.05
C MET A 411 -17.23 6.96 -2.45
N ARG A 412 -17.70 8.15 -2.79
CA ARG A 412 -18.20 8.44 -4.12
C ARG A 412 -17.07 8.41 -5.16
N ARG A 413 -16.97 7.29 -5.87
CA ARG A 413 -16.12 7.16 -7.06
C ARG A 413 -16.64 8.08 -8.17
N ARG A 414 -15.82 9.03 -8.62
CA ARG A 414 -16.15 9.95 -9.72
C ARG A 414 -15.92 9.28 -11.07
N LEU A 415 -14.90 8.43 -11.19
CA LEU A 415 -14.70 7.59 -12.35
C LEU A 415 -15.69 6.42 -12.34
N HIS A 416 -16.57 6.34 -13.35
CA HIS A 416 -17.43 5.18 -13.55
C HIS A 416 -16.79 4.20 -14.53
N VAL A 417 -16.55 2.97 -14.08
CA VAL A 417 -16.13 1.87 -14.96
C VAL A 417 -17.36 1.01 -15.23
N PRO A 418 -17.95 1.07 -16.44
CA PRO A 418 -19.19 0.37 -16.73
C PRO A 418 -19.01 -1.14 -16.60
N GLN A 419 -20.07 -1.84 -16.19
CA GLN A 419 -20.19 -3.28 -16.33
C GLN A 419 -20.86 -3.52 -17.70
N MET A 420 -20.07 -3.74 -18.75
CA MET A 420 -20.62 -4.09 -20.07
C MET A 420 -20.86 -5.59 -20.19
#